data_AF-A0AAV7I2I2-F1
#
_entry.id   AF-A0AAV7I2I2-F1
#
_cell.length_a   1.000
_cell.length_b   1.000
_cell.length_c   1.000
_cell.angle_alpha   90.00
_cell.angle_beta   90.00
_cell.angle_gamma   90.00
#
_symmetry.space_group_name_H-M   'P 1'
#
loop_
_entity.id
_entity.type
_entity.pdbx_description
1 polymer ?
#
loop_
_entity_poly.entity_id
_entity_poly.type
_entity_poly.pdbx_seq_one_letter_code
_entity_poly.pdbx_strand_id
1 'polypeptide(L)'
;MNHTTLKTWLTRGELEKLEHVVLEGRGARLLGEYSPDVKTRAFLRSLPNYLTKISQVHDAVVRGSLEDLQKFLTDEPKKKYAFAKDPSGTPLLTKAVYFGKQNIIEWLIANYPNTVVQKDREGRTALHYCGNCKDPEAIWDLLVEAGCDTSICDKRGRPASYYLQNPQEIELTEPDKMDDHKFSKNEVLDVKPSNIRIWIHNRDIKKLQQVLWEGHGSKLQCEISNNPRVKRFLEAVPYIMVTIKQIHQAVINNDLNTLQDKIAEPVSPVILCAKDSNGLNPLHKAAGLGYIDIATKIVEKYSQAALAVDNEGKTPLHYAAALKDGGSMYDLLVEYGVDESKLDHKQKAAGFYRNRPGDIDVSNLVVIPDAPRTSGTEYPKNWDWRILESQGSMRSKKRSSSDSAIGSAESATKSEENSEMIE
;
A
#
# COMPACT_ATOMS: atom_id res chain seq x y z
N MET A 1 24.94 -5.32 0.80
CA MET A 1 25.63 -4.47 1.81
C MET A 1 25.09 -4.87 3.18
N ASN A 2 26.00 -5.21 4.10
CA ASN A 2 25.66 -5.83 5.38
C ASN A 2 25.18 -4.79 6.40
N HIS A 3 24.19 -5.13 7.22
CA HIS A 3 23.60 -4.23 8.22
C HIS A 3 24.64 -3.76 9.27
N THR A 4 25.64 -4.58 9.55
CA THR A 4 26.77 -4.28 10.43
C THR A 4 27.65 -3.14 9.93
N THR A 5 27.90 -3.03 8.62
CA THR A 5 28.76 -1.95 8.07
C THR A 5 28.07 -0.59 8.12
N LEU A 6 26.75 -0.56 7.88
CA LEU A 6 25.96 0.67 8.01
C LEU A 6 25.95 1.19 9.44
N LYS A 7 25.76 0.30 10.43
CA LYS A 7 25.83 0.65 11.85
C LYS A 7 27.20 1.22 12.24
N THR A 8 28.30 0.65 11.74
CA THR A 8 29.63 1.20 12.00
C THR A 8 29.80 2.61 11.44
N TRP A 9 29.32 2.88 10.22
CA TRP A 9 29.39 4.23 9.63
C TRP A 9 28.52 5.25 10.35
N LEU A 10 27.33 4.83 10.81
CA LEU A 10 26.46 5.66 11.64
C LEU A 10 27.10 6.00 12.99
N THR A 11 27.77 5.05 13.64
CA THR A 11 28.46 5.31 14.92
C THR A 11 29.70 6.18 14.77
N ARG A 12 30.44 6.05 13.66
CA ARG A 12 31.68 6.80 13.40
C ARG A 12 31.45 8.18 12.76
N GLY A 13 30.22 8.47 12.33
CA GLY A 13 29.88 9.75 11.69
C GLY A 13 30.45 9.90 10.27
N GLU A 14 30.59 8.79 9.54
CA GLU A 14 31.15 8.79 8.17
C GLU A 14 30.12 9.27 7.15
N LEU A 15 29.84 10.58 7.16
CA LEU A 15 28.78 11.23 6.37
C LEU A 15 28.89 10.97 4.86
N GLU A 16 30.09 11.04 4.28
CA GLU A 16 30.30 10.87 2.84
C GLU A 16 29.86 9.48 2.36
N LYS A 17 30.15 8.44 3.15
CA LYS A 17 29.73 7.07 2.83
C LYS A 17 28.22 6.90 2.97
N LEU A 18 27.60 7.55 3.94
CA LEU A 18 26.15 7.55 4.12
C LEU A 18 25.45 8.31 2.99
N GLU A 19 25.98 9.45 2.55
CA GLU A 19 25.48 10.19 1.39
C GLU A 19 25.60 9.35 0.11
N HIS A 20 26.73 8.65 -0.09
CA HIS A 20 26.90 7.72 -1.20
C HIS A 20 25.85 6.58 -1.19
N VAL A 21 25.49 6.06 -0.01
CA VAL A 21 24.40 5.06 0.11
C VAL A 21 23.06 5.62 -0.36
N VAL A 22 22.80 6.90 -0.10
CA VAL A 22 21.59 7.58 -0.60
C VAL A 22 21.63 7.73 -2.11
N LEU A 23 22.74 8.21 -2.67
CA LEU A 23 22.93 8.36 -4.12
C LEU A 23 22.88 7.02 -4.86
N GLU A 24 23.24 5.92 -4.22
CA GLU A 24 23.11 4.55 -4.75
C GLU A 24 21.67 4.00 -4.74
N GLY A 25 20.66 4.83 -4.44
CA GLY A 25 19.25 4.43 -4.41
C GLY A 25 18.87 3.60 -3.18
N ARG A 26 19.71 3.58 -2.14
CA ARG A 26 19.53 2.77 -0.92
C ARG A 26 19.25 3.61 0.33
N GLY A 27 18.96 4.90 0.16
CA GLY A 27 18.76 5.84 1.26
C GLY A 27 17.56 5.56 2.16
N ALA A 28 16.54 4.82 1.68
CA ALA A 28 15.40 4.40 2.51
C ALA A 28 15.84 3.59 3.75
N ARG A 29 16.97 2.87 3.67
CA ARG A 29 17.52 2.08 4.78
C ARG A 29 18.09 2.92 5.93
N LEU A 30 18.33 4.20 5.71
CA LEU A 30 18.84 5.13 6.71
C LEU A 30 17.71 5.89 7.44
N LEU A 31 16.46 5.70 7.01
CA LEU A 31 15.30 6.32 7.66
C LEU A 31 15.07 5.70 9.04
N GLY A 32 14.99 6.55 10.07
CA GLY A 32 14.74 6.12 11.45
C GLY A 32 15.99 5.61 12.19
N GLU A 33 17.15 5.59 11.55
CA GLU A 33 18.41 5.25 12.20
C GLU A 33 18.92 6.41 13.08
N TYR A 34 19.71 6.08 14.10
CA TYR A 34 20.30 7.05 15.03
C TYR A 34 21.83 7.09 14.92
N SER A 35 22.39 8.29 15.01
CA SER A 35 23.84 8.51 15.09
C SER A 35 24.20 9.39 16.30
N PRO A 36 25.26 9.02 17.05
CA PRO A 36 25.80 9.85 18.12
C PRO A 36 26.44 11.14 17.58
N ASP A 37 26.91 11.14 16.34
CA ASP A 37 27.52 12.31 15.69
C ASP A 37 26.46 13.39 15.33
N VAL A 38 26.79 14.65 15.62
CA VAL A 38 25.87 15.79 15.45
C VAL A 38 25.61 16.08 13.98
N LYS A 39 26.65 16.02 13.13
CA LYS A 39 26.54 16.30 11.69
C LYS A 39 25.70 15.23 10.99
N THR A 40 25.96 13.97 11.30
CA THR A 40 25.22 12.82 10.76
C THR A 40 23.76 12.85 11.20
N ARG A 41 23.47 13.24 12.44
CA ARG A 41 22.10 13.41 12.92
C ARG A 41 21.34 14.52 12.18
N ALA A 42 22.00 15.63 11.88
CA ALA A 42 21.41 16.70 11.07
C ALA A 42 21.09 16.22 9.64
N PHE A 43 21.98 15.42 9.04
CA PHE A 43 21.75 14.77 7.75
C PHE A 43 20.58 13.78 7.78
N LEU A 44 20.50 12.91 8.80
CA LEU A 44 19.39 11.95 8.93
C LEU A 44 18.03 12.64 9.13
N ARG A 45 18.01 13.82 9.76
CA ARG A 45 16.79 14.65 9.86
C ARG A 45 16.38 15.27 8.53
N SER A 46 17.33 15.67 7.67
CA SER A 46 17.05 16.23 6.34
C SER A 46 16.90 15.16 5.26
N LEU A 47 17.21 13.89 5.56
CA LEU A 47 17.16 12.76 4.64
C LEU A 47 15.80 12.57 3.94
N PRO A 48 14.63 12.70 4.60
CA PRO A 48 13.35 12.59 3.89
C PRO A 48 13.21 13.63 2.77
N ASN A 49 13.60 14.88 3.04
CA ASN A 49 13.58 15.95 2.03
C ASN A 49 14.64 15.73 0.93
N TYR A 50 15.72 15.05 1.26
CA TYR A 50 16.76 14.68 0.29
C TYR A 50 16.26 13.60 -0.67
N LEU A 51 15.57 12.58 -0.16
CA LEU A 51 14.96 11.51 -0.96
C LEU A 51 13.81 12.02 -1.85
N THR A 52 12.95 12.90 -1.34
CA THR A 52 11.87 13.48 -2.15
C THR A 52 12.40 14.31 -3.32
N LYS A 53 13.50 15.05 -3.13
CA LYS A 53 14.17 15.77 -4.22
C LYS A 53 14.72 14.82 -5.28
N ILE A 54 15.36 13.71 -4.89
CA ILE A 54 15.82 12.68 -5.83
C ILE A 54 14.64 12.15 -6.65
N SER A 55 13.52 11.81 -5.98
CA SER A 55 12.30 11.37 -6.68
C SER A 55 11.80 12.39 -7.70
N GLN A 56 11.72 13.67 -7.31
CA GLN A 56 11.26 14.76 -8.19
C GLN A 56 12.15 14.92 -9.44
N VAL A 57 13.47 14.77 -9.29
CA VAL A 57 14.43 14.81 -10.40
C VAL A 57 14.17 13.66 -11.37
N HIS A 58 13.97 12.44 -10.85
CA HIS A 58 13.62 11.27 -11.68
C HIS A 58 12.25 11.42 -12.35
N ASP A 59 11.25 11.95 -11.65
CA ASP A 59 9.90 12.19 -12.20
C ASP A 59 9.89 13.26 -13.29
N ALA A 60 10.78 14.27 -13.20
CA ALA A 60 10.95 15.26 -14.26
C ALA A 60 11.42 14.61 -15.57
N VAL A 61 12.34 13.65 -15.49
CA VAL A 61 12.82 12.88 -16.66
C VAL A 61 11.70 12.02 -17.26
N VAL A 62 10.92 11.32 -16.43
CA VAL A 62 9.77 10.53 -16.90
C VAL A 62 8.76 11.41 -17.65
N ARG A 63 8.44 12.58 -17.08
CA ARG A 63 7.54 13.57 -17.71
C ARG A 63 8.15 14.23 -18.94
N GLY A 64 9.47 14.21 -19.11
CA GLY A 64 10.18 14.87 -20.20
C GLY A 64 10.32 16.38 -20.03
N SER A 65 10.25 16.89 -18.80
CA SER A 65 10.34 18.33 -18.49
C SER A 65 11.81 18.75 -18.28
N LEU A 66 12.43 19.29 -19.33
CA LEU A 66 13.81 19.79 -19.27
C LEU A 66 13.94 21.00 -18.34
N GLU A 67 12.95 21.89 -18.33
CA GLU A 67 12.94 23.11 -17.51
C GLU A 67 12.93 22.77 -16.01
N ASP A 68 12.08 21.82 -15.59
CA ASP A 68 12.03 21.34 -14.21
C ASP A 68 13.39 20.72 -13.82
N LEU A 69 13.97 19.91 -14.71
CA LEU A 69 15.25 19.26 -14.49
C LEU A 69 16.38 20.27 -14.32
N GLN A 70 16.45 21.29 -15.18
CA GLN A 70 17.39 22.40 -15.07
C GLN A 70 17.24 23.12 -13.73
N LYS A 71 16.01 23.49 -13.36
CA LYS A 71 15.72 24.14 -12.07
C LYS A 71 16.17 23.33 -10.86
N PHE A 72 16.10 22.00 -10.93
CA PHE A 72 16.55 21.12 -9.86
C PHE A 72 18.08 20.93 -9.83
N LEU A 73 18.77 21.06 -10.96
CA LEU A 73 20.19 20.71 -11.11
C LEU A 73 21.14 21.90 -11.32
N THR A 74 20.65 23.12 -11.56
CA THR A 74 21.51 24.30 -11.82
C THR A 74 22.24 24.83 -10.59
N ASP A 75 21.74 24.59 -9.38
CA ASP A 75 22.41 25.06 -8.17
C ASP A 75 23.59 24.14 -7.77
N GLU A 76 24.77 24.71 -7.48
CA GLU A 76 26.01 23.99 -7.11
C GLU A 76 25.86 22.83 -6.08
N PRO A 77 25.10 22.94 -4.97
CA PRO A 77 24.93 21.81 -4.05
C PRO A 77 24.04 20.67 -4.59
N LYS A 78 23.37 20.87 -5.72
CA LYS A 78 22.37 19.98 -6.31
C LYS A 78 22.91 19.14 -7.48
N LYS A 79 24.13 19.42 -7.95
CA LYS A 79 24.83 18.61 -8.98
C LYS A 79 24.91 17.12 -8.62
N LYS A 80 24.95 16.80 -7.31
CA LYS A 80 24.96 15.41 -6.81
C LYS A 80 23.70 14.62 -7.20
N TYR A 81 22.55 15.28 -7.40
CA TYR A 81 21.31 14.59 -7.79
C TYR A 81 21.37 14.04 -9.22
N ALA A 82 22.20 14.61 -10.10
CA ALA A 82 22.40 14.07 -11.45
C ALA A 82 22.96 12.64 -11.41
N PHE A 83 23.70 12.30 -10.35
CA PHE A 83 24.30 10.98 -10.11
C PHE A 83 23.44 10.08 -9.20
N ALA A 84 22.33 10.59 -8.68
CA ALA A 84 21.48 9.83 -7.77
C ALA A 84 20.67 8.80 -8.55
N LYS A 85 20.72 7.55 -8.11
CA LYS A 85 19.89 6.45 -8.60
C LYS A 85 18.53 6.48 -7.91
N ASP A 86 17.51 6.02 -8.60
CA ASP A 86 16.17 5.85 -8.02
C ASP A 86 16.13 4.68 -7.01
N PRO A 87 15.01 4.43 -6.32
CA PRO A 87 14.88 3.32 -5.39
C PRO A 87 15.07 1.92 -6.00
N SER A 88 14.85 1.75 -7.32
CA SER A 88 15.16 0.50 -8.02
C SER A 88 16.66 0.40 -8.38
N GLY A 89 17.42 1.48 -8.19
CA GLY A 89 18.85 1.57 -8.45
C GLY A 89 19.16 1.89 -9.91
N THR A 90 18.21 2.49 -10.62
CA THR A 90 18.35 2.96 -11.99
C THR A 90 18.98 4.36 -12.02
N PRO A 91 20.07 4.56 -12.79
CA PRO A 91 20.64 5.88 -13.04
C PRO A 91 19.69 6.84 -13.77
N LEU A 92 19.85 8.14 -13.55
CA LEU A 92 19.01 9.17 -14.15
C LEU A 92 19.09 9.19 -15.68
N LEU A 93 20.31 9.07 -16.24
CA LEU A 93 20.54 9.03 -17.68
C LEU A 93 19.89 7.81 -18.34
N THR A 94 20.03 6.63 -17.72
CA THR A 94 19.42 5.38 -18.20
C THR A 94 17.90 5.52 -18.33
N LYS A 95 17.27 6.21 -17.38
CA LYS A 95 15.83 6.49 -17.40
C LYS A 95 15.45 7.41 -18.56
N ALA A 96 16.26 8.44 -18.84
CA ALA A 96 16.05 9.35 -19.96
C ALA A 96 16.15 8.61 -21.32
N VAL A 97 17.12 7.71 -21.46
CA VAL A 97 17.31 6.86 -22.65
C VAL A 97 16.11 5.94 -22.83
N TYR A 98 15.70 5.21 -21.78
CA TYR A 98 14.56 4.29 -21.87
C TYR A 98 13.25 4.97 -22.30
N PHE A 99 12.96 6.16 -21.78
CA PHE A 99 11.76 6.92 -22.17
C PHE A 99 11.95 7.75 -23.46
N GLY A 100 13.10 7.62 -24.13
CA GLY A 100 13.40 8.29 -25.40
C GLY A 100 13.39 9.82 -25.32
N LYS A 101 13.88 10.40 -24.21
CA LYS A 101 13.86 11.86 -23.98
C LYS A 101 15.14 12.53 -24.51
N GLN A 102 15.26 12.68 -25.82
CA GLN A 102 16.46 13.18 -26.50
C GLN A 102 17.02 14.50 -25.91
N ASN A 103 16.19 15.55 -25.79
CA ASN A 103 16.63 16.86 -25.27
C ASN A 103 17.23 16.76 -23.85
N ILE A 104 16.75 15.81 -23.03
CA ILE A 104 17.27 15.59 -21.68
C ILE A 104 18.58 14.82 -21.71
N ILE A 105 18.71 13.84 -22.62
CA ILE A 105 19.93 13.03 -22.80
C ILE A 105 21.09 13.93 -23.22
N GLU A 106 20.89 14.74 -24.27
CA GLU A 106 21.88 15.70 -24.78
C GLU A 106 22.32 16.67 -23.67
N TRP A 107 21.36 17.24 -22.95
CA TRP A 107 21.66 18.18 -21.87
C TRP A 107 22.40 17.52 -20.69
N LEU A 108 22.00 16.31 -20.27
CA LEU A 108 22.67 15.59 -19.18
C LEU A 108 24.10 15.22 -19.55
N ILE A 109 24.36 14.83 -20.79
CA ILE A 109 25.69 14.45 -21.26
C ILE A 109 26.60 15.68 -21.38
N ALA A 110 26.08 16.79 -21.91
CA ALA A 110 26.83 18.03 -22.02
C ALA A 110 27.25 18.62 -20.66
N ASN A 111 26.37 18.50 -19.64
CA ASN A 111 26.61 19.11 -18.32
C ASN A 111 27.21 18.13 -17.29
N TYR A 112 26.96 16.82 -17.44
CA TYR A 112 27.34 15.77 -16.50
C TYR A 112 27.86 14.52 -17.22
N PRO A 113 29.04 14.58 -17.88
CA PRO A 113 29.57 13.48 -18.68
C PRO A 113 29.77 12.19 -17.86
N ASN A 114 30.07 12.29 -16.56
CA ASN A 114 30.25 11.11 -15.70
C ASN A 114 28.97 10.27 -15.47
N THR A 115 27.80 10.74 -15.89
CA THR A 115 26.53 9.99 -15.78
C THR A 115 26.51 8.75 -16.70
N VAL A 116 27.30 8.75 -17.78
CA VAL A 116 27.36 7.68 -18.79
C VAL A 116 27.95 6.36 -18.26
N VAL A 117 28.79 6.44 -17.24
CA VAL A 117 29.47 5.27 -16.64
C VAL A 117 28.59 4.56 -15.61
N GLN A 118 27.48 5.17 -15.20
CA GLN A 118 26.66 4.63 -14.13
C GLN A 118 25.96 3.32 -14.55
N LYS A 119 26.04 2.34 -13.65
CA LYS A 119 25.41 1.03 -13.82
C LYS A 119 24.21 0.89 -12.89
N ASP A 120 23.18 0.22 -13.39
CA ASP A 120 22.03 -0.18 -12.60
C ASP A 120 22.34 -1.40 -11.71
N ARG A 121 21.32 -1.94 -11.03
CA ARG A 121 21.48 -3.14 -10.18
C ARG A 121 21.82 -4.40 -10.96
N GLU A 122 21.52 -4.46 -12.25
CA GLU A 122 21.82 -5.58 -13.13
C GLU A 122 23.18 -5.42 -13.84
N GLY A 123 23.89 -4.32 -13.58
CA GLY A 123 25.18 -4.02 -14.19
C GLY A 123 25.08 -3.36 -15.56
N ARG A 124 23.86 -3.00 -16.01
CA ARG A 124 23.58 -2.39 -17.30
C ARG A 124 23.89 -0.90 -17.29
N THR A 125 24.43 -0.41 -18.40
CA THR A 125 24.69 1.02 -18.69
C THR A 125 23.57 1.62 -19.54
N ALA A 126 23.59 2.94 -19.77
CA ALA A 126 22.64 3.61 -20.66
C ALA A 126 22.57 2.98 -22.07
N LEU A 127 23.71 2.50 -22.61
CA LEU A 127 23.79 1.84 -23.93
C LEU A 127 22.88 0.61 -24.06
N HIS A 128 22.64 -0.11 -22.96
CA HIS A 128 21.80 -1.31 -23.01
C HIS A 128 20.34 -0.98 -23.35
N TYR A 129 19.89 0.25 -23.08
CA TYR A 129 18.50 0.68 -23.19
C TYR A 129 18.21 1.46 -24.49
N CYS A 130 19.20 1.64 -25.37
CA CYS A 130 19.05 2.41 -26.62
C CYS A 130 18.00 1.82 -27.57
N GLY A 131 17.74 0.51 -27.52
CA GLY A 131 16.76 -0.15 -28.38
C GLY A 131 15.32 0.34 -28.22
N ASN A 132 15.00 1.02 -27.11
CA ASN A 132 13.66 1.55 -26.83
C ASN A 132 13.49 3.01 -27.28
N CYS A 133 14.55 3.63 -27.81
CA CYS A 133 14.50 4.99 -28.34
C CYS A 133 13.87 5.03 -29.73
N LYS A 134 13.38 6.22 -30.14
CA LYS A 134 12.91 6.45 -31.52
C LYS A 134 14.04 6.30 -32.54
N ASP A 135 15.23 6.81 -32.19
CA ASP A 135 16.43 6.79 -33.02
C ASP A 135 17.59 6.15 -32.23
N PRO A 136 17.66 4.80 -32.19
CA PRO A 136 18.67 4.08 -31.41
C PRO A 136 20.11 4.39 -31.82
N GLU A 137 20.37 4.53 -33.13
CA GLU A 137 21.71 4.77 -33.67
C GLU A 137 22.26 6.14 -33.26
N ALA A 138 21.45 7.20 -33.37
CA ALA A 138 21.86 8.54 -32.99
C ALA A 138 22.19 8.66 -31.49
N ILE A 139 21.39 8.03 -30.63
CA ILE A 139 21.64 8.03 -29.17
C ILE A 139 22.80 7.12 -28.81
N TRP A 140 22.99 6.01 -29.53
CA TRP A 140 24.13 5.12 -29.36
C TRP A 140 25.45 5.85 -29.65
N ASP A 141 25.54 6.51 -30.80
CA ASP A 141 26.73 7.27 -31.18
C ASP A 141 27.02 8.39 -30.18
N LEU A 142 25.99 9.12 -29.77
CA LEU A 142 26.10 10.17 -28.76
C LEU A 142 26.64 9.64 -27.41
N LEU A 143 26.18 8.47 -26.96
CA LEU A 143 26.67 7.85 -25.73
C LEU A 143 28.11 7.33 -25.86
N VAL A 144 28.48 6.79 -27.03
CA VAL A 144 29.84 6.33 -27.31
C VAL A 144 30.81 7.51 -27.38
N GLU A 145 30.43 8.61 -28.04
CA GLU A 145 31.19 9.87 -28.06
C GLU A 145 31.37 10.45 -26.66
N ALA A 146 30.37 10.31 -25.80
CA ALA A 146 30.45 10.71 -24.40
C ALA A 146 31.31 9.78 -23.52
N GLY A 147 31.84 8.68 -24.07
CA GLY A 147 32.75 7.77 -23.38
C GLY A 147 32.09 6.54 -22.74
N CYS A 148 30.88 6.14 -23.16
CA CYS A 148 30.32 4.84 -22.77
C CYS A 148 31.12 3.69 -23.40
N ASP A 149 31.56 2.74 -22.57
CA ASP A 149 32.20 1.52 -23.03
C ASP A 149 31.15 0.50 -23.52
N THR A 150 31.26 0.12 -24.80
CA THR A 150 30.39 -0.87 -25.45
C THR A 150 30.65 -2.32 -25.01
N SER A 151 31.81 -2.58 -24.39
CA SER A 151 32.22 -3.93 -23.95
C SER A 151 31.60 -4.37 -22.63
N ILE A 152 30.93 -3.45 -21.92
CA ILE A 152 30.28 -3.75 -20.64
C ILE A 152 29.10 -4.68 -20.90
N CYS A 153 29.14 -5.84 -20.25
CA CYS A 153 28.02 -6.77 -20.20
C CYS A 153 27.23 -6.63 -18.89
N ASP A 154 25.95 -6.99 -18.95
CA ASP A 154 25.10 -7.14 -17.78
C ASP A 154 25.50 -8.38 -16.93
N LYS A 155 24.81 -8.59 -15.80
CA LYS A 155 25.00 -9.77 -14.94
C LYS A 155 24.68 -11.11 -15.61
N ARG A 156 23.97 -11.10 -16.74
CA ARG A 156 23.64 -12.29 -17.54
C ARG A 156 24.71 -12.54 -18.62
N GLY A 157 25.74 -11.68 -18.70
CA GLY A 157 26.82 -11.77 -19.67
C GLY A 157 26.45 -11.21 -21.05
N ARG A 158 25.36 -10.46 -21.17
CA ARG A 158 24.89 -9.93 -22.46
C ARG A 158 25.46 -8.53 -22.71
N PRO A 159 26.03 -8.25 -23.89
CA PRO A 159 26.52 -6.92 -24.25
C PRO A 159 25.35 -5.99 -24.65
N ALA A 160 25.60 -4.68 -24.61
CA ALA A 160 24.59 -3.67 -24.97
C ALA A 160 24.04 -3.85 -26.40
N SER A 161 24.85 -4.30 -27.36
CA SER A 161 24.45 -4.53 -28.75
C SER A 161 23.37 -5.61 -28.92
N TYR A 162 23.29 -6.58 -27.99
CA TYR A 162 22.23 -7.59 -27.98
C TYR A 162 20.83 -6.97 -27.86
N TYR A 163 20.71 -5.94 -27.03
CA TYR A 163 19.44 -5.29 -26.71
C TYR A 163 18.97 -4.33 -27.82
N LEU A 164 19.86 -3.87 -28.71
CA LEU A 164 19.46 -3.18 -29.93
C LEU A 164 18.60 -4.06 -30.84
N GLN A 165 18.92 -5.36 -30.90
CA GLN A 165 18.18 -6.33 -31.71
C GLN A 165 16.96 -6.90 -30.97
N ASN A 166 16.98 -6.88 -29.63
CA ASN A 166 15.93 -7.45 -28.78
C ASN A 166 15.42 -6.44 -27.73
N PRO A 167 14.83 -5.30 -28.16
CA PRO A 167 14.38 -4.25 -27.22
C PRO A 167 13.23 -4.68 -26.31
N GLN A 168 12.50 -5.74 -26.68
CA GLN A 168 11.41 -6.29 -25.86
C GLN A 168 11.90 -7.04 -24.61
N GLU A 169 13.17 -7.45 -24.57
CA GLU A 169 13.75 -8.14 -23.41
C GLU A 169 14.27 -7.18 -22.34
N ILE A 170 14.37 -5.88 -22.63
CA ILE A 170 14.85 -4.89 -21.69
C ILE A 170 13.71 -3.98 -21.21
N GLU A 171 13.36 -4.17 -19.94
CA GLU A 171 12.37 -3.35 -19.25
C GLU A 171 13.03 -2.72 -18.02
N LEU A 172 12.78 -1.42 -17.82
CA LEU A 172 13.17 -0.79 -16.56
C LEU A 172 12.39 -1.45 -15.43
N THR A 173 13.11 -1.84 -14.38
CA THR A 173 12.47 -2.24 -13.13
C THR A 173 11.75 -1.01 -12.59
N GLU A 174 10.42 -0.97 -12.69
CA GLU A 174 9.63 0.14 -12.17
C GLU A 174 9.99 0.35 -10.68
N PRO A 175 10.16 1.61 -10.23
CA PRO A 175 10.41 1.89 -8.82
C PRO A 175 9.13 1.57 -8.06
N ASP A 176 9.00 0.32 -7.58
CA ASP A 176 7.88 -0.17 -6.79
C ASP A 176 6.53 0.51 -7.15
N LYS A 177 5.97 0.19 -8.31
CA LYS A 177 4.66 -0.44 -8.15
C LYS A 177 5.00 -1.68 -7.37
N MET A 178 4.73 -1.68 -6.06
CA MET A 178 4.79 -2.88 -5.23
C MET A 178 4.36 -4.04 -6.12
N ASP A 179 5.20 -5.08 -6.21
CA ASP A 179 4.94 -6.32 -6.92
C ASP A 179 3.54 -6.87 -6.59
N ASP A 180 2.47 -6.34 -7.21
CA ASP A 180 1.09 -6.84 -7.01
C ASP A 180 0.92 -8.20 -7.69
N HIS A 181 1.90 -8.64 -8.50
CA HIS A 181 1.91 -9.93 -9.17
C HIS A 181 3.02 -10.90 -8.73
N LYS A 182 3.74 -10.58 -7.65
CA LYS A 182 4.54 -11.55 -6.91
C LYS A 182 4.45 -11.33 -5.39
N PHE A 183 3.26 -10.99 -4.88
CA PHE A 183 2.95 -11.25 -3.48
C PHE A 183 2.87 -12.75 -3.27
N SER A 184 4.02 -13.32 -2.91
CA SER A 184 4.09 -14.50 -2.09
C SER A 184 3.07 -14.33 -0.97
N LYS A 185 2.13 -15.28 -0.89
CA LYS A 185 1.21 -15.48 0.23
C LYS A 185 1.93 -15.14 1.55
N ASN A 186 1.35 -14.22 2.32
CA ASN A 186 1.66 -13.92 3.73
C ASN A 186 2.86 -12.99 4.04
N GLU A 187 2.86 -11.73 3.58
CA GLU A 187 3.57 -10.69 4.36
C GLU A 187 2.73 -10.32 5.59
N VAL A 188 3.25 -10.70 6.76
CA VAL A 188 2.73 -10.30 8.07
C VAL A 188 2.77 -8.78 8.17
N LEU A 189 1.62 -8.14 8.38
CA LEU A 189 1.52 -6.70 8.60
C LEU A 189 2.42 -6.29 9.80
N ASP A 190 3.56 -5.65 9.56
CA ASP A 190 4.47 -5.21 10.63
C ASP A 190 3.91 -3.95 11.32
N VAL A 191 3.02 -4.16 12.29
CA VAL A 191 2.35 -3.08 13.03
C VAL A 191 3.26 -2.49 14.11
N LYS A 192 4.34 -1.82 13.69
CA LYS A 192 5.18 -0.98 14.54
C LYS A 192 4.67 0.46 14.58
N PRO A 193 4.81 1.18 15.71
CA PRO A 193 4.45 2.60 15.80
C PRO A 193 5.10 3.47 14.71
N SER A 194 6.34 3.17 14.32
CA SER A 194 7.04 3.85 13.22
C SER A 194 6.32 3.69 11.88
N ASN A 195 5.84 2.48 11.56
CA ASN A 195 5.16 2.18 10.31
C ASN A 195 3.78 2.85 10.26
N ILE A 196 3.07 2.85 11.39
CA ILE A 196 1.79 3.58 11.53
C ILE A 196 1.99 5.06 11.22
N ARG A 197 3.03 5.70 11.77
CA ARG A 197 3.32 7.11 11.50
C ARG A 197 3.66 7.37 10.04
N ILE A 198 4.38 6.47 9.38
CA ILE A 198 4.64 6.53 7.94
C ILE A 198 3.32 6.48 7.15
N TRP A 199 2.41 5.56 7.49
CA TRP A 199 1.11 5.44 6.82
C TRP A 199 0.22 6.67 7.05
N ILE A 200 0.25 7.26 8.26
CA ILE A 200 -0.43 8.52 8.58
C ILE A 200 0.11 9.65 7.71
N HIS A 201 1.43 9.77 7.58
CA HIS A 201 2.07 10.79 6.74
C HIS A 201 1.74 10.60 5.25
N ASN A 202 1.78 9.35 4.79
CA ASN A 202 1.49 8.97 3.39
C ASN A 202 -0.01 8.95 3.07
N ARG A 203 -0.88 9.17 4.07
CA ARG A 203 -2.35 9.17 3.93
C ARG A 203 -2.89 7.82 3.47
N ASP A 204 -2.21 6.74 3.84
CA ASP A 204 -2.57 5.36 3.48
C ASP A 204 -3.63 4.83 4.45
N ILE A 205 -4.89 5.22 4.19
CA ILE A 205 -6.03 4.82 5.03
C ILE A 205 -6.27 3.31 4.92
N LYS A 206 -5.92 2.65 3.79
CA LYS A 206 -6.11 1.21 3.62
C LYS A 206 -5.24 0.41 4.60
N LYS A 207 -3.96 0.79 4.74
CA LYS A 207 -3.10 0.15 5.75
C LYS A 207 -3.53 0.48 7.18
N LEU A 208 -3.96 1.72 7.44
CA LEU A 208 -4.49 2.10 8.76
C LEU A 208 -5.79 1.35 9.11
N GLN A 209 -6.65 1.09 8.13
CA GLN A 209 -7.82 0.20 8.28
C GLN A 209 -7.38 -1.22 8.59
N GLN A 210 -6.41 -1.75 7.85
CA GLN A 210 -5.91 -3.10 8.08
C GLN A 210 -5.36 -3.27 9.49
N VAL A 211 -4.66 -2.27 10.04
CA VAL A 211 -4.23 -2.26 11.46
C VAL A 211 -5.43 -2.41 12.41
N LEU A 212 -6.54 -1.74 12.12
CA LEU A 212 -7.76 -1.84 12.92
C LEU A 212 -8.40 -3.23 12.81
N TRP A 213 -8.49 -3.78 11.60
CA TRP A 213 -9.09 -5.10 11.34
C TRP A 213 -8.23 -6.26 11.84
N GLU A 214 -6.91 -6.12 11.92
CA GLU A 214 -6.01 -7.09 12.54
C GLU A 214 -6.02 -7.02 14.09
N GLY A 215 -6.91 -6.22 14.69
CA GLY A 215 -7.07 -6.14 16.14
C GLY A 215 -6.07 -5.22 16.86
N HIS A 216 -5.31 -4.41 16.12
CA HIS A 216 -4.29 -3.51 16.66
C HIS A 216 -4.77 -2.05 16.84
N GLY A 217 -6.08 -1.83 16.96
CA GLY A 217 -6.69 -0.50 17.05
C GLY A 217 -6.19 0.37 18.21
N SER A 218 -5.75 -0.22 19.32
CA SER A 218 -5.19 0.52 20.47
C SER A 218 -3.95 1.34 20.10
N LYS A 219 -3.14 0.88 19.15
CA LYS A 219 -1.95 1.59 18.67
C LYS A 219 -2.29 2.86 17.89
N LEU A 220 -3.48 2.93 17.28
CA LEU A 220 -3.93 4.09 16.51
C LEU A 220 -4.46 5.22 17.40
N GLN A 221 -4.86 4.92 18.64
CA GLN A 221 -5.46 5.90 19.56
C GLN A 221 -4.47 6.98 20.00
N CYS A 222 -3.18 6.67 20.06
CA CYS A 222 -2.14 7.59 20.50
C CYS A 222 -1.59 8.48 19.37
N GLU A 223 -2.08 8.31 18.14
CA GLU A 223 -1.54 8.98 16.98
C GLU A 223 -2.43 10.14 16.53
N ILE A 224 -1.81 11.21 16.04
CA ILE A 224 -2.48 12.42 15.59
C ILE A 224 -2.05 12.76 14.17
N SER A 225 -2.97 13.36 13.40
CA SER A 225 -2.68 13.81 12.04
C SER A 225 -3.25 15.21 11.79
N ASN A 226 -2.51 16.00 11.01
CA ASN A 226 -2.97 17.29 10.53
C ASN A 226 -3.85 17.19 9.28
N ASN A 227 -3.88 16.02 8.62
CA ASN A 227 -4.72 15.82 7.44
C ASN A 227 -6.18 15.62 7.85
N PRO A 228 -7.15 16.41 7.33
CA PRO A 228 -8.56 16.30 7.73
C PRO A 228 -9.16 14.91 7.56
N ARG A 229 -8.77 14.16 6.50
CA ARG A 229 -9.32 12.83 6.21
C ARG A 229 -8.79 11.78 7.19
N VAL A 230 -7.48 11.78 7.44
CA VAL A 230 -6.85 10.86 8.39
C VAL A 230 -7.25 11.20 9.83
N LYS A 231 -7.35 12.49 10.16
CA LYS A 231 -7.85 12.97 11.46
C LYS A 231 -9.26 12.45 11.75
N ARG A 232 -10.20 12.59 10.80
CA ARG A 232 -11.56 12.03 10.94
C ARG A 232 -11.57 10.51 11.15
N PHE A 233 -10.70 9.78 10.45
CA PHE A 233 -10.53 8.35 10.66
C PHE A 233 -10.05 8.03 12.08
N LEU A 234 -8.97 8.67 12.54
CA LEU A 234 -8.42 8.45 13.87
C LEU A 234 -9.40 8.84 14.99
N GLU A 235 -10.19 9.90 14.81
CA GLU A 235 -11.26 10.29 15.74
C GLU A 235 -12.40 9.25 15.82
N ALA A 236 -12.65 8.51 14.74
CA ALA A 236 -13.67 7.46 14.71
C ALA A 236 -13.18 6.10 15.22
N VAL A 237 -11.86 5.85 15.26
CA VAL A 237 -11.28 4.55 15.68
C VAL A 237 -11.84 4.04 17.02
N PRO A 238 -11.92 4.84 18.11
CA PRO A 238 -12.49 4.38 19.38
C PRO A 238 -13.92 3.84 19.26
N TYR A 239 -14.75 4.49 18.44
CA TYR A 239 -16.14 4.10 18.21
C TYR A 239 -16.24 2.82 17.38
N ILE A 240 -15.42 2.71 16.33
CA ILE A 240 -15.34 1.47 15.53
C ILE A 240 -14.91 0.30 16.42
N MET A 241 -13.93 0.49 17.31
CA MET A 241 -13.51 -0.54 18.26
C MET A 241 -14.64 -0.98 19.21
N VAL A 242 -15.47 -0.04 19.70
CA VAL A 242 -16.65 -0.37 20.50
C VAL A 242 -17.67 -1.17 19.69
N THR A 243 -17.91 -0.82 18.42
CA THR A 243 -18.79 -1.60 17.54
C THR A 243 -18.24 -3.01 17.28
N ILE A 244 -16.94 -3.16 17.02
CA ILE A 244 -16.28 -4.48 16.88
C ILE A 244 -16.51 -5.31 18.15
N LYS A 245 -16.28 -4.72 19.32
CA LYS A 245 -16.52 -5.36 20.62
C LYS A 245 -17.98 -5.84 20.77
N GLN A 246 -18.95 -5.01 20.40
CA GLN A 246 -20.37 -5.35 20.45
C GLN A 246 -20.74 -6.48 19.48
N ILE A 247 -20.17 -6.49 18.26
CA ILE A 247 -20.36 -7.56 17.28
C ILE A 247 -19.84 -8.88 17.83
N HIS A 248 -18.60 -8.92 18.34
CA HIS A 248 -18.02 -10.12 18.95
C HIS A 248 -18.85 -10.61 20.14
N GLN A 249 -19.30 -9.70 21.01
CA GLN A 249 -20.17 -10.03 22.15
C GLN A 249 -21.52 -10.61 21.71
N ALA A 250 -22.15 -10.02 20.68
CA ALA A 250 -23.43 -10.49 20.14
C ALA A 250 -23.30 -11.91 19.58
N VAL A 251 -22.22 -12.20 18.86
CA VAL A 251 -21.94 -13.55 18.36
C VAL A 251 -21.76 -14.53 19.52
N ILE A 252 -20.96 -14.20 20.53
CA ILE A 252 -20.74 -15.09 21.70
C ILE A 252 -22.04 -15.38 22.44
N ASN A 253 -22.90 -14.37 22.60
CA ASN A 253 -24.19 -14.48 23.27
C ASN A 253 -25.30 -15.12 22.41
N ASN A 254 -25.00 -15.50 21.16
CA ASN A 254 -25.96 -15.96 20.16
C ASN A 254 -27.13 -14.98 19.92
N ASP A 255 -26.85 -13.67 19.94
CA ASP A 255 -27.85 -12.63 19.77
C ASP A 255 -27.84 -12.10 18.32
N LEU A 256 -28.69 -12.71 17.49
CA LEU A 256 -28.86 -12.34 16.09
C LEU A 256 -29.41 -10.92 15.92
N ASN A 257 -30.29 -10.47 16.81
CA ASN A 257 -30.94 -9.16 16.70
C ASN A 257 -29.93 -8.04 16.93
N THR A 258 -29.17 -8.12 18.03
CA THR A 258 -28.09 -7.15 18.29
C THR A 258 -27.04 -7.18 17.19
N LEU A 259 -26.71 -8.35 16.64
CA LEU A 259 -25.79 -8.43 15.51
C LEU A 259 -26.35 -7.67 14.29
N GLN A 260 -27.60 -7.91 13.91
CA GLN A 260 -28.26 -7.25 12.78
C GLN A 260 -28.31 -5.73 12.94
N ASP A 261 -28.61 -5.24 14.14
CA ASP A 261 -28.62 -3.80 14.45
C ASP A 261 -27.24 -3.16 14.29
N LYS A 262 -26.16 -3.90 14.60
CA LYS A 262 -24.78 -3.37 14.51
C LYS A 262 -24.16 -3.47 13.13
N ILE A 263 -24.69 -4.32 12.25
CA ILE A 263 -24.25 -4.45 10.85
C ILE A 263 -25.19 -3.72 9.87
N ALA A 264 -26.23 -3.07 10.38
CA ALA A 264 -27.14 -2.26 9.58
C ALA A 264 -26.43 -1.01 9.02
N GLU A 265 -26.96 -0.50 7.91
CA GLU A 265 -26.48 0.77 7.33
C GLU A 265 -26.56 1.89 8.38
N PRO A 266 -25.52 2.74 8.54
CA PRO A 266 -24.44 3.02 7.58
C PRO A 266 -23.13 2.22 7.79
N VAL A 267 -23.11 1.17 8.62
CA VAL A 267 -21.87 0.47 8.98
C VAL A 267 -21.33 -0.35 7.81
N SER A 268 -20.04 -0.16 7.48
CA SER A 268 -19.40 -0.90 6.39
C SER A 268 -19.30 -2.41 6.71
N PRO A 269 -19.68 -3.31 5.79
CA PRO A 269 -19.62 -4.77 6.00
C PRO A 269 -18.23 -5.32 6.35
N VAL A 270 -17.16 -4.58 5.97
CA VAL A 270 -15.76 -4.95 6.23
C VAL A 270 -15.48 -5.11 7.73
N ILE A 271 -16.26 -4.50 8.62
CA ILE A 271 -16.14 -4.65 10.06
C ILE A 271 -16.22 -6.12 10.53
N LEU A 272 -16.88 -6.98 9.76
CA LEU A 272 -17.00 -8.43 10.03
C LEU A 272 -15.67 -9.19 9.85
N CYS A 273 -14.62 -8.55 9.31
CA CYS A 273 -13.26 -9.09 9.30
C CYS A 273 -12.44 -8.74 10.54
N ALA A 274 -12.96 -7.88 11.43
CA ALA A 274 -12.19 -7.41 12.58
C ALA A 274 -11.87 -8.54 13.56
N LYS A 275 -10.58 -8.70 13.87
CA LYS A 275 -10.05 -9.78 14.70
C LYS A 275 -9.92 -9.37 16.17
N ASP A 276 -10.00 -10.35 17.05
CA ASP A 276 -9.64 -10.23 18.46
C ASP A 276 -8.13 -10.46 18.71
N SER A 277 -7.72 -10.56 19.98
CA SER A 277 -6.32 -10.79 20.37
C SER A 277 -5.76 -12.13 19.91
N ASN A 278 -6.62 -13.11 19.61
CA ASN A 278 -6.26 -14.43 19.09
C ASN A 278 -6.28 -14.49 17.55
N GLY A 279 -6.57 -13.36 16.89
CA GLY A 279 -6.71 -13.31 15.44
C GLY A 279 -8.07 -13.80 14.94
N LEU A 280 -9.02 -14.08 15.84
CA LEU A 280 -10.33 -14.62 15.47
C LEU A 280 -11.27 -13.48 15.08
N ASN A 281 -11.93 -13.61 13.94
CA ASN A 281 -13.04 -12.74 13.56
C ASN A 281 -14.39 -13.28 14.09
N PRO A 282 -15.50 -12.53 13.98
CA PRO A 282 -16.81 -12.98 14.44
C PRO A 282 -17.26 -14.32 13.80
N LEU A 283 -16.89 -14.58 12.54
CA LEU A 283 -17.24 -15.83 11.86
C LEU A 283 -16.50 -17.04 12.43
N HIS A 284 -15.23 -16.91 12.84
CA HIS A 284 -14.53 -17.99 13.56
C HIS A 284 -15.30 -18.38 14.83
N LYS A 285 -15.80 -17.38 15.56
CA LYS A 285 -16.57 -17.59 16.79
C LYS A 285 -17.90 -18.27 16.50
N ALA A 286 -18.68 -17.77 15.53
CA ALA A 286 -19.94 -18.39 15.13
C ALA A 286 -19.75 -19.83 14.63
N ALA A 287 -18.72 -20.07 13.81
CA ALA A 287 -18.38 -21.38 13.27
C ALA A 287 -17.90 -22.36 14.33
N GLY A 288 -17.15 -21.91 15.34
CA GLY A 288 -16.68 -22.77 16.43
C GLY A 288 -17.71 -23.01 17.53
N LEU A 289 -18.69 -22.10 17.69
CA LEU A 289 -19.79 -22.25 18.65
C LEU A 289 -21.02 -22.96 18.05
N GLY A 290 -21.06 -23.14 16.73
CA GLY A 290 -22.17 -23.82 16.03
C GLY A 290 -23.39 -22.94 15.78
N TYR A 291 -23.24 -21.62 15.77
CA TYR A 291 -24.33 -20.69 15.54
C TYR A 291 -24.57 -20.47 14.05
N ILE A 292 -25.31 -21.40 13.42
CA ILE A 292 -25.58 -21.43 11.97
C ILE A 292 -26.26 -20.13 11.52
N ASP A 293 -27.32 -19.69 12.18
CA ASP A 293 -28.07 -18.49 11.77
C ASP A 293 -27.20 -17.23 11.74
N ILE A 294 -26.31 -17.10 12.73
CA ILE A 294 -25.35 -16.00 12.82
C ILE A 294 -24.29 -16.13 11.73
N ALA A 295 -23.73 -17.32 11.52
CA ALA A 295 -22.73 -17.57 10.48
C ALA A 295 -23.30 -17.26 9.08
N THR A 296 -24.50 -17.75 8.78
CA THR A 296 -25.23 -17.44 7.54
C THR A 296 -25.37 -15.94 7.37
N LYS A 297 -25.82 -15.22 8.42
CA LYS A 297 -26.01 -13.77 8.31
C LYS A 297 -24.72 -13.00 8.06
N ILE A 298 -23.61 -13.42 8.69
CA ILE A 298 -22.29 -12.81 8.49
C ILE A 298 -21.80 -13.03 7.07
N VAL A 299 -21.91 -14.25 6.54
CA VAL A 299 -21.39 -14.60 5.21
C VAL A 299 -22.26 -14.01 4.10
N GLU A 300 -23.58 -13.96 4.27
CA GLU A 300 -24.51 -13.23 3.37
C GLU A 300 -24.15 -11.75 3.26
N LYS A 301 -23.82 -11.10 4.40
CA LYS A 301 -23.47 -9.68 4.41
C LYS A 301 -22.05 -9.43 3.90
N TYR A 302 -21.11 -10.32 4.20
CA TYR A 302 -19.71 -10.18 3.81
C TYR A 302 -18.96 -11.53 3.72
N SER A 303 -19.01 -12.16 2.55
CA SER A 303 -18.42 -13.50 2.31
C SER A 303 -16.91 -13.56 2.55
N GLN A 304 -16.19 -12.46 2.33
CA GLN A 304 -14.73 -12.38 2.55
C GLN A 304 -14.33 -12.65 4.02
N ALA A 305 -15.26 -12.51 4.98
CA ALA A 305 -15.01 -12.89 6.38
C ALA A 305 -14.63 -14.37 6.55
N ALA A 306 -15.05 -15.24 5.62
CA ALA A 306 -14.75 -16.67 5.65
C ALA A 306 -13.30 -17.01 5.27
N LEU A 307 -12.58 -16.07 4.66
CA LEU A 307 -11.20 -16.24 4.21
C LEU A 307 -10.14 -15.80 5.23
N ALA A 308 -10.57 -15.19 6.34
CA ALA A 308 -9.67 -14.77 7.39
C ALA A 308 -9.01 -15.98 8.08
N VAL A 309 -7.80 -15.78 8.58
CA VAL A 309 -7.08 -16.75 9.42
C VAL A 309 -6.75 -16.15 10.78
N ASP A 310 -6.76 -17.01 11.80
CA ASP A 310 -6.33 -16.70 13.16
C ASP A 310 -4.79 -16.68 13.31
N ASN A 311 -4.31 -16.51 14.54
CA ASN A 311 -2.87 -16.51 14.83
C ASN A 311 -2.19 -17.88 14.61
N GLU A 312 -2.95 -18.98 14.57
CA GLU A 312 -2.47 -20.32 14.23
C GLU A 312 -2.63 -20.66 12.74
N GLY A 313 -3.12 -19.72 11.92
CA GLY A 313 -3.37 -19.92 10.49
C GLY A 313 -4.66 -20.69 10.18
N LYS A 314 -5.52 -20.93 11.17
CA LYS A 314 -6.81 -21.62 11.01
C LYS A 314 -7.86 -20.67 10.47
N THR A 315 -8.69 -21.17 9.57
CA THR A 315 -9.87 -20.49 9.01
C THR A 315 -11.13 -20.85 9.82
N PRO A 316 -12.28 -20.16 9.63
CA PRO A 316 -13.54 -20.55 10.25
C PRO A 316 -13.95 -22.00 9.94
N LEU A 317 -13.57 -22.52 8.76
CA LEU A 317 -13.84 -23.91 8.38
C LEU A 317 -13.09 -24.93 9.24
N HIS A 318 -11.88 -24.60 9.73
CA HIS A 318 -11.17 -25.46 10.68
C HIS A 318 -11.98 -25.61 11.97
N TYR A 319 -12.54 -24.51 12.47
CA TYR A 319 -13.40 -24.51 13.66
C TYR A 319 -14.71 -25.27 13.43
N ALA A 320 -15.36 -25.05 12.29
CA ALA A 320 -16.56 -25.78 11.91
C ALA A 320 -16.34 -27.30 11.82
N ALA A 321 -15.17 -27.74 11.33
CA ALA A 321 -14.86 -29.15 11.22
C ALA A 321 -14.84 -29.87 12.58
N ALA A 322 -14.49 -29.19 13.68
CA ALA A 322 -14.50 -29.78 15.02
C ALA A 322 -15.90 -29.89 15.66
N LEU A 323 -16.94 -29.34 15.02
CA LEU A 323 -18.30 -29.46 15.52
C LEU A 323 -18.87 -30.87 15.33
N LYS A 324 -19.81 -31.23 16.21
CA LYS A 324 -20.63 -32.44 16.10
C LYS A 324 -22.04 -32.10 15.61
N ASP A 325 -22.14 -31.32 14.55
CA ASP A 325 -23.39 -30.82 13.98
C ASP A 325 -23.84 -31.60 12.72
N GLY A 326 -23.21 -32.75 12.45
CA GLY A 326 -23.46 -33.51 11.23
C GLY A 326 -22.83 -32.91 9.97
N GLY A 327 -22.01 -31.86 10.10
CA GLY A 327 -21.35 -31.18 8.99
C GLY A 327 -22.09 -29.95 8.47
N SER A 328 -23.23 -29.57 9.05
CA SER A 328 -24.04 -28.46 8.54
C SER A 328 -23.30 -27.13 8.45
N MET A 329 -22.54 -26.73 9.48
CA MET A 329 -21.72 -25.51 9.43
C MET A 329 -20.56 -25.64 8.44
N TYR A 330 -19.99 -26.84 8.33
CA TYR A 330 -18.90 -27.11 7.40
C TYR A 330 -19.37 -26.92 5.95
N ASP A 331 -20.49 -27.55 5.61
CA ASP A 331 -21.09 -27.50 4.27
C ASP A 331 -21.53 -26.09 3.92
N LEU A 332 -22.12 -25.34 4.87
CA LEU A 332 -22.45 -23.92 4.68
C LEU A 332 -21.22 -23.10 4.28
N LEU A 333 -20.11 -23.22 5.01
CA LEU A 333 -18.90 -22.44 4.71
C LEU A 333 -18.27 -22.85 3.36
N VAL A 334 -18.32 -24.14 3.00
CA VAL A 334 -17.86 -24.63 1.70
C VAL A 334 -18.72 -24.08 0.56
N GLU A 335 -20.04 -24.02 0.73
CA GLU A 335 -20.97 -23.44 -0.26
C GLU A 335 -20.63 -21.98 -0.59
N TYR A 336 -20.17 -21.22 0.41
CA TYR A 336 -19.72 -19.84 0.24
C TYR A 336 -18.26 -19.68 -0.24
N GLY A 337 -17.63 -20.77 -0.71
CA GLY A 337 -16.35 -20.73 -1.42
C GLY A 337 -15.11 -20.78 -0.55
N VAL A 338 -15.20 -21.31 0.68
CA VAL A 338 -14.02 -21.54 1.53
C VAL A 338 -13.23 -22.75 1.04
N ASP A 339 -11.92 -22.55 0.84
CA ASP A 339 -11.00 -23.60 0.40
C ASP A 339 -10.73 -24.64 1.49
N GLU A 340 -11.24 -25.87 1.28
CA GLU A 340 -11.02 -27.02 2.16
C GLU A 340 -9.54 -27.44 2.25
N SER A 341 -8.75 -27.14 1.22
CA SER A 341 -7.33 -27.53 1.14
C SER A 341 -6.40 -26.58 1.90
N LYS A 342 -6.92 -25.47 2.42
CA LYS A 342 -6.13 -24.49 3.16
C LYS A 342 -5.56 -25.12 4.43
N LEU A 343 -4.23 -25.06 4.56
CA LEU A 343 -3.50 -25.59 5.72
C LEU A 343 -3.23 -24.50 6.76
N ASP A 344 -3.33 -24.87 8.03
CA ASP A 344 -2.90 -24.05 9.16
C ASP A 344 -1.36 -24.00 9.31
N HIS A 345 -0.85 -23.29 10.33
CA HIS A 345 0.59 -23.24 10.60
C HIS A 345 1.18 -24.62 10.99
N LYS A 346 0.36 -25.58 11.41
CA LYS A 346 0.74 -26.97 11.70
C LYS A 346 0.63 -27.88 10.47
N GLN A 347 0.39 -27.31 9.28
CA GLN A 347 0.22 -28.03 8.01
C GLN A 347 -0.98 -29.00 8.01
N LYS A 348 -2.03 -28.70 8.77
CA LYS A 348 -3.26 -29.49 8.87
C LYS A 348 -4.40 -28.78 8.13
N ALA A 349 -5.16 -29.53 7.34
CA ALA A 349 -6.38 -29.04 6.69
C ALA A 349 -7.58 -29.11 7.64
N ALA A 350 -8.66 -28.40 7.33
CA ALA A 350 -9.89 -28.40 8.14
C ALA A 350 -10.43 -29.81 8.41
N GLY A 351 -10.44 -30.69 7.39
CA GLY A 351 -10.91 -32.07 7.52
C GLY A 351 -10.15 -32.92 8.56
N PHE A 352 -8.92 -32.58 8.90
CA PHE A 352 -8.15 -33.25 9.96
C PHE A 352 -8.84 -33.15 11.33
N TYR A 353 -9.49 -32.02 11.60
CA TYR A 353 -10.10 -31.71 12.89
C TYR A 353 -11.46 -32.39 13.10
N ARG A 354 -12.09 -32.91 12.04
CA ARG A 354 -13.37 -33.65 12.10
C ARG A 354 -13.33 -34.84 13.05
N ASN A 355 -12.19 -35.53 13.11
CA ASN A 355 -12.00 -36.69 13.98
C ASN A 355 -11.27 -36.36 15.29
N ARG A 356 -10.90 -35.09 15.52
CA ARG A 356 -10.12 -34.62 16.67
C ARG A 356 -10.60 -33.25 17.17
N PRO A 357 -11.84 -33.16 17.67
CA PRO A 357 -12.40 -31.89 18.12
C PRO A 357 -11.61 -31.27 19.29
N GLY A 358 -10.93 -32.08 20.10
CA GLY A 358 -10.10 -31.61 21.21
C GLY A 358 -8.82 -30.88 20.81
N ASP A 359 -8.39 -30.94 19.55
CA ASP A 359 -7.22 -30.20 19.05
C ASP A 359 -7.56 -28.71 18.79
N ILE A 360 -8.83 -28.32 18.85
CA ILE A 360 -9.29 -26.93 18.75
C ILE A 360 -9.59 -26.40 20.13
N ASP A 361 -8.87 -25.33 20.50
CA ASP A 361 -9.09 -24.64 21.76
C ASP A 361 -10.34 -23.74 21.68
N VAL A 362 -11.47 -24.28 22.13
CA VAL A 362 -12.75 -23.58 22.17
C VAL A 362 -12.76 -22.41 23.16
N SER A 363 -11.83 -22.35 24.13
CA SER A 363 -11.80 -21.27 25.12
C SER A 363 -11.50 -19.90 24.47
N ASN A 364 -10.77 -19.92 23.35
CA ASN A 364 -10.45 -18.72 22.56
C ASN A 364 -11.68 -18.12 21.86
N LEU A 365 -12.75 -18.89 21.67
CA LEU A 365 -13.98 -18.41 21.00
C LEU A 365 -14.74 -17.39 21.86
N VAL A 366 -14.58 -17.41 23.18
CA VAL A 366 -15.30 -16.55 24.13
C VAL A 366 -14.55 -15.24 24.42
N VAL A 367 -13.34 -15.05 23.87
CA VAL A 367 -12.55 -13.82 24.07
C VAL A 367 -13.21 -12.64 23.36
N ILE A 368 -13.29 -11.49 24.03
CA ILE A 368 -13.89 -10.27 23.50
C ILE A 368 -12.75 -9.26 23.25
N PRO A 369 -12.70 -8.59 22.09
CA PRO A 369 -11.67 -7.60 21.81
C PRO A 369 -11.76 -6.39 22.74
N ASP A 370 -10.61 -5.83 23.08
CA ASP A 370 -10.53 -4.64 23.92
C ASP A 370 -11.02 -3.40 23.17
N ALA A 371 -11.73 -2.52 23.87
CA ALA A 371 -12.23 -1.26 23.32
C ALA A 371 -12.20 -0.17 24.40
N PRO A 372 -11.74 1.04 24.02
CA PRO A 372 -11.68 2.17 24.95
C PRO A 372 -13.08 2.61 25.38
N ARG A 373 -13.19 3.25 26.55
CA ARG A 373 -14.43 3.91 26.95
C ARG A 373 -14.63 5.16 26.09
N THR A 374 -15.76 5.23 25.41
CA THR A 374 -16.18 6.42 24.64
C THR A 374 -17.24 7.20 25.41
N SER A 375 -17.31 8.52 25.18
CA SER A 375 -18.29 9.41 25.83
C SER A 375 -19.74 9.22 25.35
N GLY A 376 -19.98 8.26 24.45
CA GLY A 376 -21.27 7.93 23.86
C GLY A 376 -21.18 6.76 22.87
N THR A 377 -22.32 6.28 22.39
CA THR A 377 -22.45 5.20 21.38
C THR A 377 -22.48 5.73 19.94
N GLU A 378 -22.62 7.04 19.76
CA GLU A 378 -22.73 7.69 18.46
C GLU A 378 -21.36 8.04 17.89
N TYR A 379 -21.21 7.84 16.58
CA TYR A 379 -20.02 8.25 15.85
C TYR A 379 -19.86 9.78 15.85
N PRO A 380 -18.64 10.31 15.67
CA PRO A 380 -18.44 11.75 15.50
C PRO A 380 -19.35 12.32 14.40
N LYS A 381 -19.92 13.52 14.59
CA LYS A 381 -20.91 14.14 13.67
C LYS A 381 -20.47 14.20 12.20
N ASN A 382 -19.17 14.18 11.94
CA ASN A 382 -18.57 14.29 10.60
C ASN A 382 -18.04 12.94 10.07
N TRP A 383 -18.41 11.82 10.71
CA TRP A 383 -17.99 10.48 10.31
C TRP A 383 -18.82 9.97 9.14
N ASP A 384 -18.13 9.37 8.17
CA ASP A 384 -18.74 8.75 6.99
C ASP A 384 -17.97 7.49 6.62
N TRP A 385 -18.66 6.35 6.59
CA TRP A 385 -18.07 5.06 6.26
C TRP A 385 -17.53 4.98 4.83
N ARG A 386 -17.99 5.86 3.92
CA ARG A 386 -17.44 6.00 2.56
C ARG A 386 -15.99 6.44 2.53
N ILE A 387 -15.47 7.03 3.62
CA ILE A 387 -14.03 7.31 3.78
C ILE A 387 -13.22 6.03 3.62
N LEU A 388 -13.81 4.89 3.98
CA LEU A 388 -13.16 3.58 3.92
C LEU A 388 -13.19 2.95 2.52
N GLU A 389 -14.13 3.36 1.66
CA GLU A 389 -14.39 2.75 0.34
C GLU A 389 -13.64 3.43 -0.82
N SER A 390 -13.01 4.57 -0.57
CA SER A 390 -12.39 5.40 -1.63
C SER A 390 -10.99 4.89 -2.03
N GLN A 391 -10.95 4.07 -3.09
CA GLN A 391 -10.13 4.17 -4.32
C GLN A 391 -10.13 2.80 -5.04
N GLY A 392 -11.03 2.64 -6.03
CA GLY A 392 -11.00 1.56 -7.05
C GLY A 392 -12.30 0.79 -7.29
N SER A 393 -13.29 1.38 -7.97
CA SER A 393 -14.20 0.74 -8.97
C SER A 393 -15.47 1.58 -9.20
N MET A 394 -15.41 2.53 -10.13
CA MET A 394 -16.57 2.94 -10.92
C MET A 394 -16.10 3.13 -12.37
N ARG A 395 -15.90 2.01 -13.05
CA ARG A 395 -16.19 1.93 -14.48
C ARG A 395 -17.48 1.11 -14.63
N SER A 396 -18.55 1.61 -14.02
CA SER A 396 -19.89 1.14 -14.33
C SER A 396 -20.23 1.61 -15.74
N LYS A 397 -20.40 0.61 -16.61
CA LYS A 397 -20.94 0.71 -17.96
C LYS A 397 -22.05 1.76 -18.01
N LYS A 398 -21.93 2.71 -18.95
CA LYS A 398 -23.09 3.40 -19.53
C LYS A 398 -24.12 2.33 -19.90
N ARG A 399 -25.22 2.25 -19.15
CA ARG A 399 -26.46 1.64 -19.62
C ARG A 399 -27.34 2.77 -20.11
N SER A 400 -27.48 2.80 -21.42
CA SER A 400 -28.57 3.45 -22.14
C SER A 400 -29.92 2.95 -21.62
N SER A 401 -30.83 3.87 -21.33
CA SER A 401 -32.26 3.65 -21.48
C SER A 401 -32.93 4.99 -21.71
N SER A 402 -33.46 5.15 -22.92
CA SER A 402 -34.62 5.97 -23.22
C SER A 402 -35.75 5.69 -22.21
N ASP A 403 -36.44 6.72 -21.72
CA ASP A 403 -37.73 7.11 -22.30
C ASP A 403 -38.29 8.39 -21.66
N SER A 404 -38.65 9.33 -22.53
CA SER A 404 -39.89 10.11 -22.56
C SER A 404 -40.63 10.44 -21.24
N ALA A 405 -40.63 11.72 -20.86
CA ALA A 405 -41.76 12.34 -20.18
C ALA A 405 -41.85 13.83 -20.52
N ILE A 406 -42.82 14.12 -21.39
CA ILE A 406 -43.45 15.42 -21.65
C ILE A 406 -44.08 15.92 -20.35
N GLY A 407 -44.00 17.22 -20.05
CA GLY A 407 -44.69 17.80 -18.90
C GLY A 407 -44.42 19.27 -18.62
N SER A 408 -44.94 20.12 -19.50
CA SER A 408 -45.47 21.47 -19.27
C SER A 408 -44.74 22.47 -18.36
N ALA A 409 -44.34 23.57 -19.00
CA ALA A 409 -44.05 24.85 -18.40
C ALA A 409 -45.36 25.57 -18.02
N GLU A 410 -45.41 26.17 -16.83
CA GLU A 410 -46.29 27.29 -16.52
C GLU A 410 -45.63 28.22 -15.48
N SER A 411 -45.30 29.42 -15.98
CA SER A 411 -45.49 30.74 -15.37
C SER A 411 -45.10 30.99 -13.91
N ALA A 412 -44.02 31.76 -13.72
CA ALA A 412 -43.89 32.69 -12.61
C ALA A 412 -43.23 33.99 -13.10
N THR A 413 -44.06 34.99 -13.37
CA THR A 413 -43.67 36.38 -13.57
C THR A 413 -43.25 36.99 -12.23
N LYS A 414 -42.03 37.53 -12.15
CA LYS A 414 -41.65 38.52 -11.13
C LYS A 414 -40.82 39.64 -11.77
N SER A 415 -41.55 40.71 -12.04
CA SER A 415 -41.23 42.12 -11.83
C SER A 415 -39.74 42.55 -11.84
N GLU A 416 -39.47 43.38 -12.84
CA GLU A 416 -38.28 44.15 -13.14
C GLU A 416 -37.73 44.98 -11.98
N GLU A 417 -36.40 44.97 -11.89
CA GLU A 417 -35.56 45.88 -11.13
C GLU A 417 -35.50 47.25 -11.82
N ASN A 418 -35.42 48.28 -10.99
CA ASN A 418 -35.31 49.69 -11.34
C ASN A 418 -33.83 50.14 -11.20
N SER A 419 -33.49 51.28 -11.82
CA SER A 419 -32.20 52.04 -11.85
C SER A 419 -31.20 51.59 -12.95
N GLU A 420 -30.64 52.45 -13.82
CA GLU A 420 -30.13 53.83 -13.68
C GLU A 420 -30.23 54.65 -15.00
N MET A 421 -30.68 55.91 -14.92
CA MET A 421 -29.95 57.19 -15.18
C MET A 421 -29.84 57.70 -16.63
N ILE A 422 -30.53 58.83 -16.90
CA ILE A 422 -30.07 60.10 -17.54
C ILE A 422 -31.08 61.17 -17.02
N GLU A 423 -30.79 62.31 -16.39
CA GLU A 423 -29.71 63.33 -16.45
C GLU A 423 -29.27 63.83 -15.07
#